data_AF-A0A662GPP1-F1
#
_entry.id   AF-A0A662GPP1-F1
#
_cell.length_a   1.000
_cell.length_b   1.000
_cell.length_c   1.000
_cell.angle_alpha   90.00
_cell.angle_beta   90.00
_cell.angle_gamma   90.00
#
_symmetry.space_group_name_H-M   'P 1'
#
loop_
_entity.id
_entity.type
_entity.pdbx_description
1 polymer ?
#
loop_
_entity_poly.entity_id
_entity_poly.type
_entity_poly.pdbx_seq_one_letter_code
_entity_poly.pdbx_strand_id
1 'polypeptide(L)'
;MGSIRLVPVAEESLGVRAMCFYVETPDLRLLLDAGLSLAPRRFGLPPHPLEFRAARELRARIAEFARRSSVAFVSHYHYDHWTPAFRSWYEWSSEEAHREVYEGKLVLAKDPKNNINPSQLRRGHAFLRSVEGVAREVRVADSAVLTIGNTRVEVSEPVPHGPEGTRLGYVLMVRVSYEDEVLVFAPDVQGPMCEASLLRILNYSPQVLVIGGPPLYLSGSKVPEESVSAGVSALKLLALSVPELIVCHHTLRSADWRERLEPVFSAAESVGHRVMSAAEYAGLEERLLEARRPELHRERPPSEEFLEWLRLPREERASTEPPLD
;
A
#
# COMPACT_ATOMS: atom_id res chain seq x y z
N MET A 1 -16.43 -9.47 10.89
CA MET A 1 -16.07 -8.48 11.92
C MET A 1 -17.26 -7.54 12.12
N GLY A 2 -17.56 -7.19 13.36
CA GLY A 2 -18.57 -6.22 13.76
C GLY A 2 -17.96 -4.99 14.47
N SER A 3 -16.83 -5.13 15.17
CA SER A 3 -16.23 -4.05 15.96
C SER A 3 -15.06 -3.36 15.27
N ILE A 4 -14.28 -4.10 14.47
CA ILE A 4 -13.23 -3.54 13.61
C ILE A 4 -13.82 -3.24 12.23
N ARG A 5 -13.85 -1.97 11.86
CA ARG A 5 -14.19 -1.51 10.51
C ARG A 5 -12.93 -1.25 9.70
N LEU A 6 -12.77 -1.98 8.60
CA LEU A 6 -11.72 -1.76 7.60
C LEU A 6 -12.30 -1.01 6.40
N VAL A 7 -11.59 0.00 5.89
CA VAL A 7 -11.97 0.73 4.67
C VAL A 7 -10.75 0.88 3.76
N PRO A 8 -10.77 0.33 2.54
CA PRO A 8 -9.81 0.67 1.50
C PRO A 8 -9.91 2.16 1.14
N VAL A 9 -8.82 2.92 1.28
CA VAL A 9 -8.80 4.37 1.03
C VAL A 9 -8.19 4.67 -0.34
N ALA A 10 -7.01 4.10 -0.61
CA ALA A 10 -6.33 4.19 -1.91
C ALA A 10 -5.52 2.90 -2.13
N GLU A 11 -5.66 2.28 -3.31
CA GLU A 11 -5.03 0.98 -3.59
C GLU A 11 -4.87 0.78 -5.11
N GLU A 12 -4.03 -0.17 -5.52
CA GLU A 12 -3.80 -0.52 -6.94
C GLU A 12 -5.11 -0.90 -7.67
N SER A 13 -6.00 -1.66 -7.01
CA SER A 13 -7.36 -1.96 -7.52
C SER A 13 -8.26 -0.74 -7.68
N LEU A 14 -7.91 0.42 -7.11
CA LEU A 14 -8.63 1.68 -7.27
C LEU A 14 -8.00 2.62 -8.31
N GLY A 15 -6.85 2.26 -8.88
CA GLY A 15 -6.27 2.94 -10.04
C GLY A 15 -4.93 3.64 -9.84
N VAL A 16 -4.29 3.50 -8.68
CA VAL A 16 -2.96 4.09 -8.41
C VAL A 16 -2.12 3.15 -7.57
N ARG A 17 -0.78 3.27 -7.63
CA ARG A 17 0.07 2.53 -6.69
C ARG A 17 -0.15 3.09 -5.30
N ALA A 18 -0.78 2.31 -4.44
CA ALA A 18 -1.03 2.65 -3.05
C ALA A 18 -1.35 1.38 -2.27
N MET A 19 -1.28 1.47 -0.95
CA MET A 19 -1.81 0.45 -0.05
C MET A 19 -2.37 1.12 1.22
N CYS A 20 -3.18 2.15 1.04
CA CYS A 20 -3.74 2.96 2.11
C CYS A 20 -5.08 2.42 2.59
N PHE A 21 -5.17 2.13 3.88
CA PHE A 21 -6.37 1.63 4.54
C PHE A 21 -6.67 2.42 5.81
N TYR A 22 -7.96 2.58 6.09
CA TYR A 22 -8.44 3.14 7.35
C TYR A 22 -9.02 2.01 8.20
N VAL A 23 -8.63 2.00 9.48
CA VAL A 23 -9.10 1.04 10.48
C VAL A 23 -9.72 1.82 11.62
N GLU A 24 -10.97 1.50 11.94
CA GLU A 24 -11.71 2.08 13.06
C GLU A 24 -12.20 0.97 13.99
N THR A 25 -11.90 1.15 15.27
CA THR A 25 -12.47 0.39 16.39
C THR A 25 -13.24 1.38 17.29
N PRO A 26 -13.94 0.90 18.34
CA PRO A 26 -14.56 1.79 19.32
C PRO A 26 -13.60 2.79 19.98
N ASP A 27 -12.31 2.46 20.10
CA ASP A 27 -11.32 3.29 20.82
C ASP A 27 -10.32 4.02 19.91
N LEU A 28 -10.17 3.58 18.64
CA LEU A 28 -9.07 4.01 17.79
C LEU A 28 -9.49 4.21 16.34
N ARG A 29 -9.01 5.30 15.75
CA ARG A 29 -9.06 5.57 14.30
C ARG A 29 -7.64 5.69 13.76
N LEU A 30 -7.25 4.71 12.96
CA LEU A 30 -5.90 4.49 12.46
C LEU A 30 -5.89 4.59 10.93
N LEU A 31 -5.01 5.44 10.38
CA LEU A 31 -4.73 5.49 8.95
C LEU A 31 -3.41 4.76 8.67
N LEU A 32 -3.45 3.74 7.82
CA LEU A 32 -2.32 2.92 7.42
C LEU A 32 -1.81 3.39 6.05
N ASP A 33 -0.49 3.60 5.94
CA ASP A 33 0.24 3.85 4.70
C ASP A 33 -0.43 4.86 3.76
N ALA A 34 -0.61 6.08 4.26
CA ALA A 34 -1.24 7.20 3.56
C ALA A 34 -0.37 7.75 2.40
N GLY A 35 0.04 6.90 1.47
CA GLY A 35 0.76 7.26 0.25
C GLY A 35 0.00 6.86 -0.99
N LEU A 36 0.40 7.46 -2.11
CA LEU A 36 0.07 6.99 -3.45
C LEU A 36 1.15 7.48 -4.42
N SER A 37 1.36 6.76 -5.52
CA SER A 37 2.24 7.18 -6.60
C SER A 37 1.79 6.65 -7.96
N LEU A 38 2.28 7.27 -9.02
CA LEU A 38 2.11 6.79 -10.40
C LEU A 38 3.44 6.32 -10.97
N ALA A 39 3.43 5.20 -11.70
CA ALA A 39 4.64 4.72 -12.37
C ALA A 39 5.09 5.68 -13.48
N PRO A 40 6.28 6.29 -13.40
CA PRO A 40 6.75 7.20 -14.44
C PRO A 40 6.80 6.56 -15.82
N ARG A 41 7.06 5.25 -15.87
CA ARG A 41 7.04 4.48 -17.12
C ARG A 41 6.67 3.02 -16.86
N ARG A 42 5.75 2.49 -17.68
CA ARG A 42 5.34 1.09 -17.69
C ARG A 42 4.96 0.69 -19.12
N PHE A 43 5.41 -0.48 -19.58
CA PHE A 43 5.31 -0.89 -20.99
C PHE A 43 5.87 0.13 -21.99
N GLY A 44 6.86 0.92 -21.56
CA GLY A 44 7.40 2.03 -22.37
C GLY A 44 6.54 3.30 -22.37
N LEU A 45 5.35 3.28 -21.78
CA LEU A 45 4.36 4.36 -21.78
C LEU A 45 4.36 5.17 -20.46
N PRO A 46 4.14 6.51 -20.52
CA PRO A 46 3.93 7.35 -19.33
C PRO A 46 2.56 7.06 -18.69
N PRO A 47 2.33 7.48 -17.42
CA PRO A 47 1.00 7.36 -16.83
C PRO A 47 -0.05 8.07 -17.68
N HIS A 48 -1.21 7.43 -17.79
CA HIS A 48 -2.35 7.94 -18.54
C HIS A 48 -3.07 9.06 -17.77
N PRO A 49 -3.74 10.05 -18.42
CA PRO A 49 -4.54 11.07 -17.71
C PRO A 49 -5.56 10.50 -16.70
N LEU A 50 -6.14 9.34 -17.01
CA LEU A 50 -7.03 8.62 -16.06
C LEU A 50 -6.33 8.21 -14.76
N GLU A 51 -5.04 7.88 -14.79
CA GLU A 51 -4.24 7.58 -13.60
C GLU A 51 -4.04 8.84 -12.74
N PHE A 52 -3.79 9.99 -13.36
CA PHE A 52 -3.71 11.28 -12.65
C PHE A 52 -5.06 11.71 -12.06
N ARG A 53 -6.17 11.50 -12.78
CA ARG A 53 -7.52 11.73 -12.24
C ARG A 53 -7.79 10.85 -11.01
N ALA A 54 -7.45 9.56 -11.08
CA ALA A 54 -7.55 8.65 -9.95
C ALA A 54 -6.65 9.08 -8.77
N ALA A 55 -5.42 9.54 -9.04
CA ALA A 55 -4.52 10.06 -8.01
C ALA A 55 -5.08 11.29 -7.30
N ARG A 56 -5.69 12.23 -8.05
CA ARG A 56 -6.38 13.40 -7.48
C ARG A 56 -7.56 12.98 -6.60
N GLU A 57 -8.44 12.11 -7.10
CA GLU A 57 -9.61 11.59 -6.38
C GLU A 57 -9.20 10.88 -5.08
N LEU A 58 -8.23 9.97 -5.17
CA LEU A 58 -7.78 9.17 -4.04
C LEU A 58 -6.97 9.98 -3.04
N ARG A 59 -6.23 11.02 -3.47
CA ARG A 59 -5.60 11.97 -2.54
C ARG A 59 -6.64 12.70 -1.69
N ALA A 60 -7.72 13.18 -2.31
CA ALA A 60 -8.81 13.83 -1.56
C ALA A 60 -9.46 12.85 -0.56
N ARG A 61 -9.63 11.59 -0.96
CA ARG A 61 -10.13 10.53 -0.07
C ARG A 61 -9.17 10.23 1.08
N ILE A 62 -7.85 10.20 0.83
CA ILE A 62 -6.83 10.07 1.89
C ILE A 62 -6.97 11.23 2.89
N ALA A 63 -7.10 12.48 2.41
CA ALA A 63 -7.28 13.64 3.28
C ALA A 63 -8.56 13.56 4.13
N GLU A 64 -9.67 13.08 3.56
CA GLU A 64 -10.91 12.85 4.29
C GLU A 64 -10.72 11.87 5.46
N PHE A 65 -10.14 10.70 5.21
CA PHE A 65 -9.90 9.70 6.26
C PHE A 65 -8.81 10.13 7.22
N ALA A 66 -7.81 10.88 6.76
CA ALA A 66 -6.80 11.47 7.63
C ALA A 66 -7.41 12.41 8.65
N ARG A 67 -8.35 13.30 8.27
CA ARG A 67 -9.06 14.18 9.22
C ARG A 67 -9.81 13.40 10.31
N ARG A 68 -10.24 12.18 10.03
CA ARG A 68 -10.95 11.31 10.97
C ARG A 68 -10.00 10.54 11.90
N SER A 69 -8.77 10.31 11.48
CA SER A 69 -7.78 9.52 12.21
C SER A 69 -7.04 10.31 13.28
N SER A 70 -6.80 9.68 14.42
CA SER A 70 -5.94 10.19 15.50
C SER A 70 -4.52 9.64 15.44
N VAL A 71 -4.33 8.51 14.73
CA VAL A 71 -3.05 7.85 14.54
C VAL A 71 -2.80 7.60 13.05
N ALA A 72 -1.59 7.87 12.60
CA ALA A 72 -1.11 7.49 11.27
C ALA A 72 0.04 6.48 11.41
N PHE A 73 0.08 5.48 10.53
CA PHE A 73 1.13 4.47 10.49
C PHE A 73 1.83 4.49 9.13
N VAL A 74 3.16 4.38 9.14
CA VAL A 74 4.01 4.28 7.94
C VAL A 74 4.89 3.04 8.06
N SER A 75 4.56 2.01 7.27
CA SER A 75 5.22 0.71 7.27
C SER A 75 6.66 0.78 6.75
N HIS A 76 6.89 1.61 5.73
CA HIS A 76 8.19 1.85 5.12
C HIS A 76 8.14 3.08 4.18
N TYR A 77 9.28 3.40 3.57
CA TYR A 77 9.52 4.71 2.96
C TYR A 77 9.41 4.76 1.43
N HIS A 78 8.64 3.86 0.81
CA HIS A 78 8.24 4.06 -0.58
C HIS A 78 7.14 5.12 -0.70
N TYR A 79 7.14 5.91 -1.78
CA TYR A 79 6.26 7.09 -1.89
C TYR A 79 4.77 6.74 -2.03
N ASP A 80 4.47 5.51 -2.41
CA ASP A 80 3.14 4.90 -2.38
C ASP A 80 2.68 4.47 -0.97
N HIS A 81 3.49 4.67 0.07
CA HIS A 81 3.16 4.33 1.47
C HIS A 81 3.17 5.53 2.44
N TRP A 82 3.63 6.71 2.01
CA TRP A 82 3.55 7.93 2.82
C TRP A 82 3.33 9.17 1.94
N THR A 83 2.79 10.25 2.51
CA THR A 83 2.54 11.49 1.76
C THR A 83 3.75 12.43 1.84
N PRO A 84 4.45 12.71 0.73
CA PRO A 84 5.59 13.62 0.76
C PRO A 84 5.20 15.08 0.96
N ALA A 85 6.03 15.85 1.65
CA ALA A 85 5.83 17.29 1.84
C ALA A 85 6.23 18.15 0.62
N PHE A 86 6.84 17.56 -0.41
CA PHE A 86 7.18 18.27 -1.64
C PHE A 86 6.04 18.19 -2.66
N ARG A 87 5.96 19.19 -3.53
CA ARG A 87 5.00 19.21 -4.62
C ARG A 87 5.33 18.17 -5.68
N SER A 88 4.39 17.29 -5.99
CA SER A 88 4.48 16.33 -7.09
C SER A 88 3.11 15.90 -7.56
N TRP A 89 2.90 15.88 -8.87
CA TRP A 89 1.66 15.36 -9.47
C TRP A 89 1.68 13.83 -9.63
N TYR A 90 2.84 13.18 -9.51
CA TYR A 90 2.93 11.71 -9.55
C TYR A 90 2.47 11.08 -8.24
N GLU A 91 2.74 11.76 -7.12
CA GLU A 91 2.28 11.37 -5.78
C GLU A 91 1.03 12.17 -5.35
N TRP A 92 0.57 13.09 -6.20
CA TRP A 92 -0.46 14.09 -5.92
C TRP A 92 -0.26 14.73 -4.53
N SER A 93 0.96 15.20 -4.26
CA SER A 93 1.43 15.63 -2.96
C SER A 93 1.82 17.11 -2.95
N SER A 94 1.77 17.71 -1.76
CA SER A 94 2.15 19.08 -1.44
C SER A 94 2.41 19.19 0.06
N GLU A 95 2.91 20.33 0.55
CA GLU A 95 3.02 20.57 1.99
C GLU A 95 1.65 20.52 2.68
N GLU A 96 0.61 21.05 2.03
CA GLU A 96 -0.78 21.00 2.52
C GLU A 96 -1.27 19.56 2.65
N ALA A 97 -1.12 18.75 1.60
CA ALA A 97 -1.52 17.34 1.64
C ALA A 97 -0.75 16.56 2.73
N HIS A 98 0.53 16.88 2.94
CA HIS A 98 1.32 16.29 4.03
C HIS A 98 0.79 16.67 5.41
N ARG A 99 0.44 17.95 5.62
CA ARG A 99 -0.17 18.43 6.86
C ARG A 99 -1.54 17.80 7.11
N GLU A 100 -2.40 17.73 6.10
CA GLU A 100 -3.70 17.05 6.23
C GLU A 100 -3.57 15.60 6.75
N VAL A 101 -2.48 14.92 6.35
CA VAL A 101 -2.21 13.54 6.74
C VAL A 101 -1.61 13.43 8.15
N TYR A 102 -0.66 14.28 8.52
CA TYR A 102 0.14 14.05 9.74
C TYR A 102 -0.05 15.07 10.86
N GLU A 103 -0.62 16.25 10.59
CA GLU A 103 -0.69 17.35 11.55
C GLU A 103 -1.51 16.97 12.79
N GLY A 104 -0.93 17.21 13.97
CA GLY A 104 -1.57 16.94 15.27
C GLY A 104 -1.77 15.46 15.62
N LYS A 105 -1.28 14.52 14.81
CA LYS A 105 -1.47 13.07 15.03
C LYS A 105 -0.31 12.44 15.79
N LEU A 106 -0.58 11.27 16.38
CA LEU A 106 0.48 10.32 16.71
C LEU A 106 0.87 9.58 15.43
N VAL A 107 2.14 9.65 15.06
CA VAL A 107 2.69 8.98 13.88
C VAL A 107 3.56 7.82 14.33
N LEU A 108 3.16 6.61 14.00
CA LEU A 108 3.93 5.39 14.18
C LEU A 108 4.67 5.12 12.86
N ALA A 109 5.99 5.13 12.87
CA ALA A 109 6.77 4.92 11.64
C ALA A 109 7.92 3.95 11.86
N LYS A 110 8.26 3.22 10.80
CA LYS A 110 9.46 2.36 10.77
C LYS A 110 10.72 3.11 11.20
N ASP A 111 11.64 2.46 11.90
CA ASP A 111 12.96 3.02 12.18
C ASP A 111 13.68 3.42 10.86
N PRO A 112 13.99 4.71 10.65
CA PRO A 112 14.64 5.18 9.43
C PRO A 112 16.16 4.99 9.43
N LYS A 113 16.72 4.35 10.46
CA LYS A 113 18.16 4.14 10.63
C LYS A 113 18.52 2.65 10.66
N ASN A 114 17.66 1.81 11.26
CA ASN A 114 17.91 0.38 11.45
C ASN A 114 17.09 -0.50 10.48
N ASN A 115 17.67 -1.65 10.10
CA ASN A 115 17.07 -2.61 9.16
C ASN A 115 16.46 -1.89 7.95
N ILE A 116 17.30 -1.16 7.21
CA ILE A 116 16.86 -0.24 6.15
C ILE A 116 17.84 -0.28 4.98
N ASN A 117 17.33 -0.13 3.75
CA ASN A 117 18.18 -0.03 2.57
C ASN A 117 18.55 1.44 2.28
N PRO A 118 19.52 1.73 1.39
CA PRO A 118 19.94 3.11 1.11
C PRO A 118 18.83 4.02 0.54
N SER A 119 17.86 3.46 -0.19
CA SER A 119 16.74 4.23 -0.75
C SER A 119 15.78 4.67 0.35
N GLN A 120 15.34 3.71 1.17
CA GLN A 120 14.49 3.93 2.32
C GLN A 120 15.20 4.80 3.37
N LEU A 121 16.51 4.70 3.56
CA LEU A 121 17.28 5.58 4.47
C LEU A 121 17.13 7.06 4.09
N ARG A 122 17.35 7.39 2.81
CA ARG A 122 17.20 8.76 2.32
C ARG A 122 15.76 9.26 2.46
N ARG A 123 14.78 8.44 2.08
CA ARG A 123 13.36 8.79 2.13
C ARG A 123 12.84 8.86 3.56
N GLY A 124 13.28 7.98 4.44
CA GLY A 124 12.94 7.97 5.86
C GLY A 124 13.50 9.18 6.61
N HIS A 125 14.73 9.59 6.29
CA HIS A 125 15.26 10.85 6.81
C HIS A 125 14.49 12.08 6.28
N ALA A 126 14.08 12.08 5.01
CA ALA A 126 13.22 13.13 4.47
C ALA A 126 11.83 13.14 5.15
N PHE A 127 11.23 11.96 5.34
CA PHE A 127 9.97 11.79 6.04
C PHE A 127 10.04 12.32 7.48
N LEU A 128 11.02 11.87 8.28
CA LEU A 128 11.19 12.32 9.66
C LEU A 128 11.27 13.84 9.74
N ARG A 129 12.13 14.46 8.92
CA ARG A 129 12.27 15.92 8.89
C ARG A 129 10.96 16.63 8.55
N SER A 130 10.17 16.07 7.64
CA SER A 130 8.88 16.67 7.27
C SER A 130 7.83 16.52 8.38
N VAL A 131 7.80 15.38 9.07
CA VAL A 131 6.73 15.04 10.03
C VAL A 131 6.98 15.58 11.43
N GLU A 132 8.24 15.69 11.88
CA GLU A 132 8.61 16.25 13.20
C GLU A 132 8.12 17.68 13.41
N GLY A 133 7.94 18.45 12.33
CA GLY A 133 7.46 19.84 12.39
C GLY A 133 5.94 20.00 12.44
N VAL A 134 5.16 18.94 12.26
CA VAL A 134 3.69 19.01 12.12
C VAL A 134 2.94 18.00 12.98
N ALA A 135 3.49 16.81 13.20
CA ALA A 135 2.86 15.79 14.02
C ALA A 135 2.87 16.18 15.50
N ARG A 136 1.90 15.68 16.26
CA ARG A 136 1.90 15.83 17.73
C ARG A 136 3.04 15.02 18.35
N GLU A 137 3.25 13.82 17.83
CA GLU A 137 4.28 12.90 18.31
C GLU A 137 4.66 11.93 17.20
N VAL A 138 5.95 11.61 17.09
CA VAL A 138 6.48 10.59 16.18
C VAL A 138 7.13 9.50 17.01
N ARG A 139 6.72 8.25 16.83
CA ARG A 139 7.30 7.08 17.52
C ARG A 139 7.84 6.08 16.51
N VAL A 140 9.02 5.53 16.83
CA VAL A 140 9.53 4.35 16.13
C VAL A 140 8.61 3.18 16.44
N ALA A 141 8.15 2.52 15.38
CA ALA A 141 7.11 1.50 15.45
C ALA A 141 7.68 0.08 15.45
N ASP A 142 8.97 -0.12 15.16
CA ASP A 142 9.61 -1.44 15.14
C ASP A 142 9.37 -2.20 16.46
N SER A 143 8.63 -3.31 16.40
CA SER A 143 8.21 -4.13 17.55
C SER A 143 7.37 -3.39 18.60
N ALA A 144 6.75 -2.26 18.25
CA ALA A 144 5.98 -1.44 19.18
C ALA A 144 4.59 -2.05 19.45
N VAL A 145 4.11 -1.81 20.67
CA VAL A 145 2.73 -2.12 21.06
C VAL A 145 2.07 -0.85 21.57
N LEU A 146 0.90 -0.52 21.02
CA LEU A 146 0.06 0.58 21.45
C LEU A 146 -1.30 0.02 21.90
N THR A 147 -1.70 0.34 23.12
CA THR A 147 -3.02 -0.01 23.65
C THR A 147 -3.81 1.25 23.93
N ILE A 148 -5.01 1.36 23.35
CA ILE A 148 -5.96 2.47 23.57
C ILE A 148 -7.31 1.82 23.85
N GLY A 149 -7.82 1.97 25.08
CA GLY A 149 -9.01 1.24 25.52
C GLY A 149 -8.80 -0.27 25.41
N ASN A 150 -9.74 -0.96 24.75
CA ASN A 150 -9.66 -2.39 24.45
C ASN A 150 -8.97 -2.68 23.10
N THR A 151 -8.63 -1.64 22.34
CA THR A 151 -7.91 -1.78 21.08
C THR A 151 -6.42 -1.94 21.33
N ARG A 152 -5.84 -2.99 20.76
CA ARG A 152 -4.39 -3.24 20.78
C ARG A 152 -3.83 -3.26 19.36
N VAL A 153 -2.83 -2.43 19.12
CA VAL A 153 -2.05 -2.35 17.88
C VAL A 153 -0.66 -2.89 18.16
N GLU A 154 -0.31 -4.01 17.56
CA GLU A 154 1.00 -4.63 17.64
C GLU A 154 1.68 -4.53 16.29
N VAL A 155 2.85 -3.93 16.27
CA VAL A 155 3.67 -3.78 15.09
C VAL A 155 4.77 -4.83 15.14
N SER A 156 5.01 -5.50 14.02
CA SER A 156 6.06 -6.52 13.93
C SER A 156 7.45 -5.91 14.12
N GLU A 157 8.45 -6.75 14.35
CA GLU A 157 9.82 -6.39 13.99
C GLU A 157 9.93 -6.11 12.48
N PRO A 158 11.01 -5.45 12.03
CA PRO A 158 11.31 -5.31 10.61
C PRO A 158 11.38 -6.68 9.92
N VAL A 159 10.51 -6.89 8.94
CA VAL A 159 10.50 -8.10 8.11
C VAL A 159 10.96 -7.80 6.68
N PRO A 160 11.53 -8.78 5.96
CA PRO A 160 11.97 -8.56 4.58
C PRO A 160 10.86 -8.04 3.66
N HIS A 161 11.18 -7.05 2.84
CA HIS A 161 10.29 -6.43 1.84
C HIS A 161 10.13 -7.29 0.57
N GLY A 162 10.06 -8.62 0.73
CA GLY A 162 10.21 -9.62 -0.33
C GLY A 162 11.15 -10.74 0.11
N PRO A 163 11.96 -11.33 -0.80
CA PRO A 163 12.87 -12.39 -0.41
C PRO A 163 13.94 -11.89 0.56
N GLU A 164 14.33 -12.76 1.49
CA GLU A 164 15.38 -12.48 2.46
C GLU A 164 16.74 -12.27 1.79
N GLY A 165 17.60 -11.44 2.39
CA GLY A 165 18.94 -11.14 1.87
C GLY A 165 18.97 -10.26 0.62
N THR A 166 17.83 -9.72 0.18
CA THR A 166 17.75 -8.82 -0.98
C THR A 166 17.97 -7.35 -0.61
N ARG A 167 18.24 -6.52 -1.63
CA ARG A 167 18.39 -5.07 -1.46
C ARG A 167 17.07 -4.32 -1.28
N LEU A 168 15.93 -5.02 -1.24
CA LEU A 168 14.60 -4.42 -1.15
C LEU A 168 14.38 -3.73 0.21
N GLY A 169 15.12 -4.14 1.25
CA GLY A 169 15.02 -3.55 2.58
C GLY A 169 13.97 -4.27 3.42
N TYR A 170 13.38 -3.53 4.36
CA TYR A 170 12.47 -4.09 5.34
C TYR A 170 11.20 -3.25 5.46
N VAL A 171 10.13 -3.89 5.87
CA VAL A 171 8.81 -3.31 6.11
C VAL A 171 8.31 -3.72 7.50
N LEU A 172 7.24 -3.08 7.94
CA LEU A 172 6.53 -3.44 9.17
C LEU A 172 5.13 -3.93 8.85
N MET A 173 4.69 -4.97 9.55
CA MET A 173 3.32 -5.44 9.57
C MET A 173 2.61 -4.93 10.83
N VAL A 174 1.29 -4.79 10.77
CA VAL A 174 0.48 -4.35 11.91
C VAL A 174 -0.64 -5.34 12.16
N ARG A 175 -0.73 -5.81 13.40
CA ARG A 175 -1.89 -6.52 13.93
C ARG A 175 -2.73 -5.54 14.76
N VAL A 176 -3.98 -5.35 14.36
CA VAL A 176 -4.98 -4.62 15.14
C VAL A 176 -5.96 -5.62 15.71
N SER A 177 -6.11 -5.63 17.02
CA SER A 177 -7.08 -6.49 17.71
C SER A 177 -8.01 -5.69 18.61
N TYR A 178 -9.28 -6.08 18.64
CA TYR A 178 -10.30 -5.59 19.55
C TYR A 178 -11.17 -6.78 19.95
N GLU A 179 -11.22 -7.09 21.25
CA GLU A 179 -11.88 -8.31 21.75
C GLU A 179 -11.34 -9.57 21.06
N ASP A 180 -12.21 -10.35 20.38
CA ASP A 180 -11.86 -11.56 19.63
C ASP A 180 -11.54 -11.29 18.15
N GLU A 181 -11.69 -10.04 17.69
CA GLU A 181 -11.43 -9.66 16.31
C GLU A 181 -9.97 -9.26 16.09
N VAL A 182 -9.40 -9.73 14.99
CA VAL A 182 -8.02 -9.52 14.58
C VAL A 182 -7.97 -9.22 13.09
N LEU A 183 -7.46 -8.03 12.78
CA LEU A 183 -7.08 -7.59 11.46
C LEU A 183 -5.55 -7.55 11.37
N VAL A 184 -4.98 -8.07 10.29
CA VAL A 184 -3.55 -7.91 10.00
C VAL A 184 -3.36 -7.15 8.68
N PHE A 185 -2.48 -6.16 8.71
CA PHE A 185 -2.01 -5.40 7.57
C PHE A 185 -0.53 -5.73 7.34
N ALA A 186 -0.22 -6.36 6.21
CA ALA A 186 1.11 -6.82 5.83
C ALA A 186 1.52 -6.23 4.47
N PRO A 187 1.93 -4.95 4.42
CA PRO A 187 2.28 -4.28 3.19
C PRO A 187 3.60 -4.79 2.63
N ASP A 188 3.64 -5.00 1.32
CA ASP A 188 4.82 -5.35 0.53
C ASP A 188 5.76 -6.45 1.07
N VAL A 189 5.22 -7.42 1.79
CA VAL A 189 5.90 -8.70 2.08
C VAL A 189 5.95 -9.62 0.84
N GLN A 190 5.25 -9.24 -0.23
CA GLN A 190 5.19 -9.90 -1.54
C GLN A 190 4.54 -11.29 -1.52
N GLY A 191 3.43 -11.40 -0.78
CA GLY A 191 2.71 -12.64 -0.51
C GLY A 191 3.61 -13.62 0.20
N PRO A 192 3.79 -13.45 1.52
CA PRO A 192 5.13 -13.34 2.09
C PRO A 192 6.15 -14.31 1.48
N MET A 193 7.12 -13.80 0.70
CA MET A 193 8.18 -14.64 0.11
C MET A 193 9.17 -15.18 1.15
N CYS A 194 9.17 -14.59 2.35
CA CYS A 194 9.97 -15.02 3.49
C CYS A 194 9.11 -15.90 4.41
N GLU A 195 9.59 -17.12 4.70
CA GLU A 195 8.90 -18.08 5.56
C GLU A 195 8.67 -17.54 6.97
N ALA A 196 9.63 -16.82 7.56
CA ALA A 196 9.46 -16.22 8.88
C ALA A 196 8.29 -15.21 8.91
N SER A 197 8.08 -14.48 7.81
CA SER A 197 6.95 -13.55 7.68
C SER A 197 5.62 -14.31 7.55
N LEU A 198 5.60 -15.40 6.78
CA LEU A 198 4.43 -16.30 6.69
C LEU A 198 4.02 -16.83 8.06
N LEU A 199 4.97 -17.42 8.80
CA LEU A 199 4.72 -18.01 10.11
C LEU A 199 4.23 -16.95 11.11
N ARG A 200 4.79 -15.74 11.06
CA ARG A 200 4.32 -14.63 11.92
C ARG A 200 2.89 -14.22 11.61
N ILE A 201 2.51 -14.11 10.33
CA ILE A 201 1.12 -13.80 9.94
C ILE A 201 0.16 -14.90 10.42
N LEU A 202 0.52 -16.18 10.25
CA LEU A 202 -0.30 -17.30 10.74
C LEU A 202 -0.46 -17.27 12.27
N ASN A 203 0.61 -16.96 13.00
CA ASN A 203 0.58 -16.84 14.46
C ASN A 203 -0.27 -15.66 14.96
N TYR A 204 -0.48 -14.63 14.14
CA TYR A 204 -1.43 -13.57 14.47
C TYR A 204 -2.89 -14.02 14.37
N SER A 205 -3.17 -15.14 13.68
CA SER A 205 -4.50 -15.73 13.49
C SER A 205 -5.56 -14.70 13.06
N PRO A 206 -5.34 -13.96 11.96
CA PRO A 206 -6.27 -12.92 11.53
C PRO A 206 -7.59 -13.51 11.03
N GLN A 207 -8.70 -12.81 11.28
CA GLN A 207 -9.94 -13.04 10.53
C GLN A 207 -9.92 -12.31 9.17
N VAL A 208 -9.26 -11.16 9.12
CA VAL A 208 -9.03 -10.40 7.87
C VAL A 208 -7.54 -10.10 7.71
N LEU A 209 -6.98 -10.41 6.54
CA LEU A 209 -5.60 -10.11 6.18
C LEU A 209 -5.56 -9.24 4.93
N VAL A 210 -4.96 -8.06 5.06
CA VAL A 210 -4.61 -7.19 3.93
C VAL A 210 -3.14 -7.40 3.62
N ILE A 211 -2.80 -7.86 2.41
CA ILE A 211 -1.43 -8.24 2.08
C ILE A 211 -0.97 -7.76 0.70
N GLY A 212 0.24 -7.20 0.65
CA GLY A 212 0.91 -6.92 -0.61
C GLY A 212 1.37 -8.22 -1.24
N GLY A 213 0.78 -8.63 -2.37
CA GLY A 213 1.06 -9.91 -3.01
C GLY A 213 2.35 -9.92 -3.84
N PRO A 214 2.76 -11.06 -4.42
CA PRO A 214 4.00 -11.16 -5.18
C PRO A 214 3.95 -10.33 -6.47
N PRO A 215 5.08 -9.74 -6.91
CA PRO A 215 5.20 -8.98 -8.16
C PRO A 215 5.21 -9.90 -9.38
N LEU A 216 4.05 -10.45 -9.74
CA LEU A 216 3.87 -11.40 -10.85
C LEU A 216 4.50 -10.93 -12.17
N TYR A 217 4.40 -9.63 -12.47
CA TYR A 217 4.94 -8.98 -13.66
C TYR A 217 6.48 -8.90 -13.71
N LEU A 218 7.18 -9.20 -12.61
CA LEU A 218 8.64 -9.20 -12.54
C LEU A 218 9.25 -10.61 -12.56
N SER A 219 8.39 -11.65 -12.54
CA SER A 219 8.80 -13.06 -12.54
C SER A 219 9.71 -13.37 -13.72
N GLY A 220 10.84 -14.03 -13.46
CA GLY A 220 11.80 -14.45 -14.48
C GLY A 220 12.60 -13.31 -15.14
N SER A 221 12.41 -12.05 -14.72
CA SER A 221 13.11 -10.90 -15.29
C SER A 221 13.89 -10.11 -14.24
N LYS A 222 13.21 -9.52 -13.25
CA LYS A 222 13.83 -8.78 -12.14
C LYS A 222 13.76 -9.52 -10.81
N VAL A 223 12.84 -10.47 -10.71
CA VAL A 223 12.65 -11.32 -9.53
C VAL A 223 12.73 -12.78 -9.99
N PRO A 224 13.50 -13.65 -9.31
CA PRO A 224 13.55 -15.07 -9.63
C PRO A 224 12.16 -15.70 -9.61
N GLU A 225 11.90 -16.60 -10.56
CA GLU A 225 10.60 -17.26 -10.67
C GLU A 225 10.30 -18.11 -9.43
N GLU A 226 11.31 -18.75 -8.83
CA GLU A 226 11.15 -19.49 -7.58
C GLU A 226 10.68 -18.59 -6.42
N SER A 227 11.12 -17.33 -6.36
CA SER A 227 10.68 -16.38 -5.33
C SER A 227 9.21 -16.01 -5.51
N VAL A 228 8.78 -15.74 -6.75
CA VAL A 228 7.37 -15.47 -7.08
C VAL A 228 6.50 -16.68 -6.77
N SER A 229 6.93 -17.88 -7.14
CA SER A 229 6.22 -19.13 -6.85
C SER A 229 6.11 -19.41 -5.35
N ALA A 230 7.18 -19.15 -4.58
CA ALA A 230 7.15 -19.22 -3.12
C ALA A 230 6.09 -18.28 -2.55
N GLY A 231 6.00 -17.06 -3.10
CA GLY A 231 5.00 -16.10 -2.63
C GLY A 231 3.55 -16.49 -2.95
N VAL A 232 3.31 -17.05 -4.15
CA VAL A 232 2.00 -17.63 -4.50
C VAL A 232 1.65 -18.81 -3.59
N SER A 233 2.63 -19.67 -3.27
CA SER A 233 2.45 -20.80 -2.36
C SER A 233 2.13 -20.35 -0.93
N ALA A 234 2.78 -19.29 -0.46
CA ALA A 234 2.48 -18.70 0.84
C ALA A 234 1.08 -18.10 0.89
N LEU A 235 0.65 -17.38 -0.17
CA LEU A 235 -0.72 -16.90 -0.30
C LEU A 235 -1.73 -18.04 -0.29
N LYS A 236 -1.44 -19.18 -0.93
CA LYS A 236 -2.30 -20.37 -0.89
C LYS A 236 -2.50 -20.90 0.54
N LEU A 237 -1.43 -20.97 1.33
CA LEU A 237 -1.51 -21.40 2.74
C LEU A 237 -2.31 -20.40 3.59
N LEU A 238 -2.12 -19.10 3.36
CA LEU A 238 -2.89 -18.04 4.01
C LEU A 238 -4.37 -18.10 3.62
N ALA A 239 -4.69 -18.36 2.36
CA ALA A 239 -6.06 -18.51 1.86
C ALA A 239 -6.82 -19.66 2.54
N LEU A 240 -6.12 -20.75 2.89
CA LEU A 240 -6.69 -21.86 3.67
C LEU A 240 -6.91 -21.51 5.16
N SER A 241 -6.18 -20.53 5.69
CA SER A 241 -6.12 -20.27 7.13
C SER A 241 -6.89 -19.00 7.54
N VAL A 242 -7.03 -18.04 6.64
CA VAL A 242 -7.61 -16.72 6.88
C VAL A 242 -8.94 -16.59 6.16
N PRO A 243 -10.07 -16.37 6.87
CA PRO A 243 -11.40 -16.28 6.27
C PRO A 243 -11.54 -15.24 5.15
N GLU A 244 -10.93 -14.06 5.32
CA GLU A 244 -10.92 -13.01 4.30
C GLU A 244 -9.51 -12.54 3.99
N LEU A 245 -9.05 -12.80 2.77
CA LEU A 245 -7.74 -12.43 2.27
C LEU A 245 -7.87 -11.34 1.19
N ILE A 246 -7.38 -10.15 1.49
CA ILE A 246 -7.35 -9.01 0.55
C ILE A 246 -5.96 -8.90 -0.05
N VAL A 247 -5.81 -9.32 -1.32
CA VAL A 247 -4.55 -9.29 -2.06
C VAL A 247 -4.41 -7.94 -2.77
N CYS A 248 -3.29 -7.26 -2.52
CA CYS A 248 -3.08 -5.87 -2.90
C CYS A 248 -1.76 -5.67 -3.68
N HIS A 249 -1.62 -4.45 -4.21
CA HIS A 249 -0.37 -3.82 -4.60
C HIS A 249 0.35 -4.51 -5.76
N HIS A 250 1.54 -5.08 -5.54
CA HIS A 250 2.41 -5.62 -6.59
C HIS A 250 1.74 -6.66 -7.49
N THR A 251 0.87 -7.52 -6.95
CA THR A 251 0.13 -8.53 -7.71
C THR A 251 -0.81 -7.91 -8.75
N LEU A 252 -1.50 -6.83 -8.39
CA LEU A 252 -2.51 -6.17 -9.20
C LEU A 252 -1.90 -5.34 -10.35
N ARG A 253 -0.57 -5.22 -10.42
CA ARG A 253 0.17 -4.65 -11.56
C ARG A 253 0.30 -5.62 -12.75
N SER A 254 -0.34 -6.78 -12.65
CA SER A 254 -0.53 -7.78 -13.71
C SER A 254 -2.02 -7.84 -14.05
N ALA A 255 -2.39 -7.64 -15.32
CA ALA A 255 -3.79 -7.74 -15.74
C ALA A 255 -4.32 -9.18 -15.63
N ASP A 256 -3.42 -10.17 -15.75
CA ASP A 256 -3.65 -11.60 -15.65
C ASP A 256 -3.56 -12.14 -14.20
N TRP A 257 -3.64 -11.28 -13.19
CA TRP A 257 -3.33 -11.68 -11.82
C TRP A 257 -4.28 -12.77 -11.27
N ARG A 258 -5.53 -12.81 -11.76
CA ARG A 258 -6.52 -13.82 -11.35
C ARG A 258 -6.16 -15.20 -11.86
N GLU A 259 -5.82 -15.30 -13.14
CA GLU A 259 -5.36 -16.54 -13.75
C GLU A 259 -4.09 -17.04 -13.06
N ARG A 260 -3.18 -16.12 -12.71
CA ARG A 260 -1.91 -16.43 -12.05
C ARG A 260 -2.08 -16.84 -10.58
N LEU A 261 -3.16 -16.43 -9.91
CA LEU A 261 -3.49 -16.79 -8.54
C LEU A 261 -4.63 -17.82 -8.43
N GLU A 262 -5.03 -18.49 -9.51
CA GLU A 262 -6.07 -19.54 -9.48
C GLU A 262 -5.87 -20.56 -8.34
N PRO A 263 -4.65 -21.07 -8.07
CA PRO A 263 -4.46 -22.03 -6.98
C PRO A 263 -4.74 -21.47 -5.59
N VAL A 264 -4.67 -20.14 -5.42
CA VAL A 264 -4.99 -19.43 -4.18
C VAL A 264 -6.50 -19.29 -4.01
N PHE A 265 -7.21 -18.91 -5.08
CA PHE A 265 -8.67 -18.85 -5.08
C PHE A 265 -9.31 -20.21 -4.81
N SER A 266 -8.87 -21.25 -5.54
CA SER A 266 -9.35 -22.62 -5.37
C SER A 266 -9.11 -23.17 -3.96
N ALA A 267 -7.98 -22.77 -3.34
CA ALA A 267 -7.71 -23.14 -1.95
C ALA A 267 -8.66 -22.47 -0.96
N ALA A 268 -8.90 -21.16 -1.08
CA ALA A 268 -9.88 -20.47 -0.23
C ALA A 268 -11.31 -21.03 -0.42
N GLU A 269 -11.73 -21.25 -1.65
CA GLU A 269 -13.06 -21.78 -1.96
C GLU A 269 -13.28 -23.16 -1.31
N SER A 270 -12.25 -24.02 -1.29
CA SER A 270 -12.32 -25.36 -0.69
C SER A 270 -12.68 -25.37 0.81
N VAL A 271 -12.47 -24.26 1.52
CA VAL A 271 -12.77 -24.09 2.95
C VAL A 271 -13.81 -22.99 3.21
N GLY A 272 -14.47 -22.47 2.16
CA GLY A 272 -15.47 -21.40 2.27
C GLY A 272 -14.90 -20.02 2.64
N HIS A 273 -13.59 -19.83 2.46
CA HIS A 273 -12.92 -18.54 2.65
C HIS A 273 -13.00 -17.70 1.37
N ARG A 274 -12.63 -16.42 1.46
CA ARG A 274 -12.68 -15.48 0.33
C ARG A 274 -11.34 -14.83 0.08
N VAL A 275 -10.95 -14.78 -1.19
CA VAL A 275 -9.80 -14.01 -1.69
C VAL A 275 -10.33 -12.94 -2.62
N MET A 276 -9.90 -11.69 -2.44
CA MET A 276 -10.41 -10.55 -3.20
C MET A 276 -9.38 -9.42 -3.27
N SER A 277 -9.61 -8.46 -4.15
CA SER A 277 -8.89 -7.18 -4.14
C SER A 277 -9.53 -6.16 -3.18
N ALA A 278 -8.86 -5.04 -2.97
CA ALA A 278 -9.38 -3.99 -2.09
C ALA A 278 -10.65 -3.32 -2.68
N ALA A 279 -10.76 -3.19 -4.00
CA ALA A 279 -11.96 -2.70 -4.66
C ALA A 279 -13.16 -3.64 -4.40
N GLU A 280 -12.97 -4.96 -4.58
CA GLU A 280 -14.01 -5.96 -4.34
C GLU A 280 -14.45 -5.99 -2.88
N TYR A 281 -13.51 -5.86 -1.93
CA TYR A 281 -13.84 -5.74 -0.51
C TYR A 281 -14.73 -4.51 -0.23
N ALA A 282 -14.51 -3.41 -0.97
CA ALA A 282 -15.34 -2.21 -0.90
C ALA A 282 -16.66 -2.31 -1.71
N GLY A 283 -16.93 -3.43 -2.39
CA GLY A 283 -18.08 -3.60 -3.27
C GLY A 283 -17.97 -2.82 -4.59
N LEU A 284 -16.76 -2.54 -5.04
CA LEU A 284 -16.45 -1.78 -6.26
C LEU A 284 -15.81 -2.68 -7.33
N GLU A 285 -15.93 -2.26 -8.58
CA GLU A 285 -15.18 -2.86 -9.69
C GLU A 285 -13.72 -2.40 -9.68
N GLU A 286 -12.83 -3.28 -10.15
CA GLU A 286 -11.40 -3.01 -10.24
C GLU A 286 -11.07 -1.99 -11.33
N ARG A 287 -10.21 -1.03 -10.99
CA ARG A 287 -9.66 -0.03 -11.90
C ARG A 287 -8.15 -0.23 -12.06
N LEU A 288 -7.70 -1.35 -12.65
CA LEU A 288 -6.26 -1.66 -12.81
C LEU A 288 -5.55 -0.80 -13.88
N LEU A 289 -5.52 0.52 -13.68
CA LEU A 289 -5.12 1.49 -14.70
C LEU A 289 -3.67 1.33 -15.17
N GLU A 290 -2.71 1.09 -14.27
CA GLU A 290 -1.31 0.85 -14.66
C GLU A 290 -1.18 -0.45 -15.48
N ALA A 291 -1.81 -1.53 -15.02
CA ALA A 291 -1.72 -2.84 -15.68
C ALA A 291 -2.32 -2.80 -17.10
N ARG A 292 -3.39 -2.00 -17.28
CA ARG A 292 -4.10 -1.80 -18.55
C ARG A 292 -3.60 -0.62 -19.38
N ARG A 293 -2.48 0.01 -19.00
CA ARG A 293 -1.94 1.19 -19.67
C ARG A 293 -1.82 1.06 -21.22
N PRO A 294 -1.40 -0.09 -21.81
CA PRO A 294 -1.34 -0.25 -23.25
C PRO A 294 -2.71 -0.19 -23.94
N GLU A 295 -3.76 -0.68 -23.28
CA GLU A 295 -5.14 -0.61 -23.79
C GLU A 295 -5.66 0.81 -23.67
N LEU A 296 -5.45 1.47 -22.52
CA LEU A 296 -5.86 2.85 -22.29
C LEU A 296 -5.28 3.82 -23.34
N HIS A 297 -3.97 3.75 -23.59
CA HIS A 297 -3.32 4.61 -24.60
C HIS A 297 -3.81 4.33 -26.03
N ARG A 298 -4.27 3.11 -26.33
CA ARG A 298 -4.80 2.73 -27.65
C ARG A 298 -6.24 3.20 -27.84
N GLU A 299 -7.07 2.99 -26.84
CA GLU A 299 -8.51 3.26 -26.90
C GLU A 299 -8.86 4.72 -26.59
N ARG A 300 -8.06 5.38 -25.75
CA ARG A 300 -8.27 6.75 -25.27
C ARG A 300 -6.94 7.51 -25.26
N PRO A 301 -6.31 7.76 -26.41
CA PRO A 301 -5.00 8.42 -26.45
C PRO A 301 -5.03 9.76 -25.70
N PRO A 302 -3.98 10.10 -24.93
CA PRO A 302 -3.91 11.39 -24.23
C PRO A 302 -3.98 12.58 -25.21
N SER A 303 -4.52 13.70 -24.73
CA SER A 303 -4.57 14.95 -25.51
C SER A 303 -3.16 15.49 -25.82
N GLU A 304 -3.04 16.28 -26.88
CA GLU A 304 -1.77 16.92 -27.24
C GLU A 304 -1.24 17.80 -26.11
N GLU A 305 -2.11 18.58 -25.47
CA GLU A 305 -1.80 19.44 -24.32
C GLU A 305 -1.19 18.64 -23.16
N PHE A 306 -1.74 17.45 -22.84
CA PHE A 306 -1.18 16.59 -21.81
C PHE A 306 0.20 16.02 -22.21
N LEU A 307 0.38 15.67 -23.48
CA LEU A 307 1.67 15.21 -23.98
C LEU A 307 2.72 16.32 -23.96
N GLU A 308 2.35 17.57 -24.22
CA GLU A 308 3.21 18.74 -24.05
C GLU A 308 3.57 18.95 -22.58
N TRP A 309 2.59 18.90 -21.68
CA TRP A 309 2.82 18.98 -20.24
C TRP A 309 3.81 17.91 -19.74
N LEU A 310 3.72 16.67 -20.24
CA LEU A 310 4.66 15.60 -19.88
C LEU A 310 6.11 15.92 -20.27
N ARG A 311 6.31 16.70 -21.34
CA ARG A 311 7.64 17.10 -21.87
C ARG A 311 8.24 18.29 -21.14
N LEU A 312 7.47 19.00 -20.32
CA LEU A 312 7.97 20.12 -19.53
C LEU A 312 9.15 19.68 -18.63
N PRO A 313 10.15 20.56 -18.40
CA PRO A 313 11.16 20.35 -17.38
C PRO A 313 10.53 20.02 -16.03
N ARG A 314 11.23 19.21 -15.22
CA ARG A 314 10.71 18.71 -13.95
C ARG A 314 10.20 19.82 -13.02
N GLU A 315 10.91 20.94 -12.94
CA GLU A 315 10.57 22.07 -12.08
C GLU A 315 9.27 22.75 -12.53
N GLU A 316 9.16 23.04 -13.82
CA GLU A 316 7.95 23.62 -14.42
C GLU A 316 6.75 22.67 -14.32
N ARG A 317 6.96 21.39 -14.58
CA ARG A 317 5.94 20.36 -14.41
C ARG A 317 5.47 20.27 -12.96
N ALA A 318 6.35 20.48 -11.98
CA ALA A 318 5.95 20.47 -10.57
C ALA A 318 5.09 21.69 -10.19
N SER A 319 5.23 22.83 -10.89
CA SER A 319 4.42 24.03 -10.65
C SER A 319 3.11 24.08 -11.42
N THR A 320 2.99 23.31 -12.50
CA THR A 320 1.83 23.34 -13.41
C THR A 320 1.03 22.04 -13.26
N GLU A 321 -0.25 22.12 -12.86
CA GLU A 321 -1.13 20.95 -12.79
C GLU A 321 -1.28 20.31 -14.19
N PRO A 322 -1.27 18.97 -14.32
CA PRO A 322 -1.52 18.33 -15.61
C PRO A 322 -2.89 18.72 -16.17
N PRO A 323 -3.01 18.98 -17.48
CA PRO A 323 -4.31 19.13 -18.13
C PRO A 323 -4.99 17.76 -18.19
N LEU A 324 -6.06 17.58 -17.42
CA LEU A 324 -6.75 16.30 -17.24
C LEU A 324 -8.12 16.26 -17.90
N ASP A 325 -8.44 17.18 -18.80
CA ASP A 325 -9.71 17.19 -19.52
C ASP A 325 -9.72 16.20 -20.69
#